data_AF-A0A950SML6-F1
#
_entry.id   AF-A0A950SML6-F1
#
_cell.length_a   1.000
_cell.length_b   1.000
_cell.length_c   1.000
_cell.angle_alpha   90.00
_cell.angle_beta   90.00
_cell.angle_gamma   90.00
#
_symmetry.space_group_name_H-M   'P 1'
#
loop_
_entity.id
_entity.type
_entity.pdbx_description
1 polymer ?
#
loop_
_entity_poly.entity_id
_entity_poly.type
_entity_poly.pdbx_seq_one_letter_code
_entity_poly.pdbx_strand_id
1 'polypeptide(L)' 'MQSRRPAAGDPREVAAAIAELIERPAGSRPLRTTVGWGAQRAEGLNAVSEDLQRTVLDGLGVRDQLTMAPRLATTTEV' A
#
# COMPACT_ATOMS: atom_id res chain seq x y z
N MET A 1 -8.40 26.43 -27.18
CA MET A 1 -7.48 25.33 -26.84
C MET A 1 -8.18 24.43 -25.82
N GLN A 2 -8.67 23.27 -26.22
CA GLN A 2 -9.40 22.36 -25.33
C GLN A 2 -8.40 21.52 -24.52
N SER A 3 -8.39 21.69 -23.21
CA SER A 3 -7.63 20.85 -22.28
C SER A 3 -8.20 19.43 -22.35
N ARG A 4 -7.47 18.48 -22.95
CA ARG A 4 -7.81 17.05 -22.88
C ARG A 4 -7.75 16.63 -21.41
N ARG A 5 -8.90 16.56 -20.73
CA ARG A 5 -8.97 15.84 -19.46
C ARG A 5 -8.58 14.38 -19.73
N PRO A 6 -7.66 13.78 -18.96
CA PRO A 6 -7.38 12.35 -19.08
C PRO A 6 -8.68 11.57 -18.88
N ALA A 7 -8.83 10.47 -19.62
CA ALA A 7 -9.98 9.59 -19.47
C ALA A 7 -10.14 9.16 -18.01
N ALA A 8 -11.38 9.11 -17.52
CA ALA A 8 -11.66 8.64 -16.17
C ALA A 8 -11.25 7.16 -16.07
N GLY A 9 -10.52 6.79 -15.01
CA GLY A 9 -10.13 5.40 -14.75
C GLY A 9 -11.35 4.52 -14.43
N ASP A 10 -11.23 3.21 -14.60
CA ASP A 10 -12.30 2.25 -14.31
C ASP A 10 -12.29 1.86 -12.81
N PRO A 11 -13.35 2.14 -12.04
CA PRO A 11 -13.46 1.71 -10.64
C PRO A 11 -13.36 0.20 -10.42
N ARG A 12 -13.65 -0.62 -11.44
CA ARG A 12 -13.52 -2.08 -11.36
C ARG A 12 -12.08 -2.53 -11.15
N GLU A 13 -11.11 -1.79 -11.68
CA GLU A 13 -9.68 -2.07 -11.46
C GLU A 13 -9.32 -1.92 -9.98
N VAL A 14 -9.89 -0.94 -9.29
CA VAL A 14 -9.67 -0.73 -7.84
C VAL A 14 -10.30 -1.87 -7.04
N ALA A 15 -11.51 -2.29 -7.39
CA ALA A 15 -12.18 -3.40 -6.74
C ALA A 15 -11.40 -4.72 -6.89
N ALA A 16 -10.86 -4.99 -8.08
CA ALA A 16 -10.01 -6.15 -8.34
C ALA A 16 -8.72 -6.11 -7.51
N ALA A 17 -8.03 -4.97 -7.47
CA ALA A 17 -6.82 -4.80 -6.67
C ALA A 17 -7.08 -5.02 -5.17
N ILE A 18 -8.23 -4.57 -4.65
CA ILE A 18 -8.62 -4.82 -3.25
C ILE A 18 -8.87 -6.32 -3.01
N ALA A 19 -9.55 -7.01 -3.92
CA ALA A 19 -9.80 -8.44 -3.81
C ALA A 19 -8.46 -9.22 -3.73
N GLU A 20 -7.52 -8.94 -4.62
CA GLU A 20 -6.18 -9.56 -4.60
C GLU A 20 -5.43 -9.30 -3.28
N LEU A 21 -5.53 -8.08 -2.73
CA LEU A 21 -4.90 -7.74 -1.45
C LEU A 21 -5.48 -8.51 -0.27
N ILE A 22 -6.79 -8.79 -0.28
CA ILE A 22 -7.45 -9.55 0.77
C ILE A 22 -6.98 -11.01 0.75
N GLU A 23 -6.82 -11.59 -0.45
CA GLU A 23 -6.35 -12.96 -0.65
C GLU A 23 -4.90 -13.17 -0.20
N ARG A 24 -4.09 -12.10 -0.13
CA ARG A 24 -2.71 -12.18 0.35
C ARG A 24 -2.64 -12.46 1.86
N PRO A 25 -1.73 -13.37 2.30
CA PRO A 25 -1.49 -13.64 3.71
C PRO A 25 -1.17 -12.38 4.52
N ALA A 26 -1.54 -12.38 5.80
CA ALA A 26 -1.17 -11.33 6.73
C ALA A 26 0.37 -11.14 6.77
N GLY A 27 0.82 -9.89 6.86
CA GLY A 27 2.24 -9.53 6.82
C GLY A 27 2.87 -9.53 5.42
N SER A 28 2.22 -10.10 4.40
CA SER A 28 2.72 -10.10 3.03
C SER A 28 2.17 -8.98 2.15
N ARG A 29 1.16 -8.23 2.63
CA ARG A 29 0.48 -7.18 1.86
C ARG A 29 1.40 -5.96 1.69
N PRO A 30 1.44 -5.34 0.50
CA PRO A 30 2.23 -4.14 0.27
C PRO A 30 1.55 -2.96 1.00
N LEU A 31 2.35 -1.99 1.42
CA LEU A 31 1.82 -0.78 2.06
C LEU A 31 0.99 0.08 1.09
N ARG A 32 1.34 0.05 -0.20
CA ARG A 32 0.65 0.78 -1.26
C ARG A 32 0.50 -0.11 -2.50
N THR A 33 -0.68 -0.04 -3.13
CA THR A 33 -0.96 -0.62 -4.45
C THR A 33 -1.41 0.50 -5.36
N THR A 34 -0.72 0.69 -6.48
CA THR A 34 -1.06 1.67 -7.51
C THR A 34 -2.01 1.03 -8.52
N VAL A 35 -3.08 1.74 -8.90
CA VAL A 35 -4.11 1.26 -9.84
C VAL A 35 -4.34 2.29 -10.94
N GLY A 36 -4.40 1.82 -12.20
CA GLY A 36 -4.68 2.64 -13.37
C GLY A 36 -3.45 3.31 -14.01
N TRP A 37 -3.64 3.79 -15.25
CA TRP A 37 -2.58 4.33 -16.13
C TRP A 37 -2.01 5.70 -15.71
N GLY A 38 -2.66 6.38 -14.76
CA GLY A 38 -2.10 7.61 -14.16
C GLY A 38 -1.14 7.32 -13.02
N ALA A 39 -1.16 6.10 -12.47
CA ALA A 39 -0.50 5.77 -11.21
C ALA A 39 0.99 5.45 -11.38
N GLN A 40 1.47 5.16 -12.60
CA GLN A 40 2.90 4.89 -12.88
C GLN A 40 3.80 6.07 -12.46
N ARG A 41 3.31 7.31 -12.57
CA ARG A 41 4.08 8.49 -12.10
C ARG A 41 4.15 8.57 -10.57
N ALA A 42 3.13 8.07 -9.88
CA ALA A 42 3.10 8.03 -8.42
C ALA A 42 3.98 6.91 -7.86
N GLU A 43 4.21 5.84 -8.62
CA GLU A 43 5.01 4.68 -8.19
C GLU A 43 6.44 5.06 -7.80
N GLY A 44 7.13 5.86 -8.64
CA GLY A 44 8.47 6.35 -8.32
C GLY A 44 8.52 7.24 -7.07
N LEU A 45 7.55 8.14 -6.92
CA LEU A 45 7.44 9.01 -5.74
C LEU A 45 7.14 8.21 -4.47
N ASN A 46 6.29 7.19 -4.59
CA ASN A 46 5.94 6.31 -3.49
C ASN A 46 7.16 5.50 -3.03
N ALA A 47 7.96 4.98 -3.96
CA ALA A 47 9.18 4.24 -3.64
C ALA A 47 10.22 5.10 -2.91
N VAL A 48 10.47 6.33 -3.40
CA VAL A 48 11.39 7.27 -2.74
C VAL A 48 10.88 7.65 -1.34
N SER A 49 9.58 7.91 -1.22
CA SER A 49 8.97 8.27 0.06
C SER A 49 9.04 7.13 1.07
N GLU A 50 8.89 5.89 0.61
CA GLU A 50 9.00 4.70 1.45
C GLU A 50 10.42 4.51 2.00
N ASP A 51 11.44 4.71 1.17
CA ASP A 51 12.84 4.61 1.58
C ASP A 51 13.22 5.69 2.61
N LEU A 52 12.78 6.94 2.37
CA LEU A 52 12.98 8.03 3.32
C LEU A 52 12.26 7.76 4.65
N GLN A 53 11.01 7.29 4.58
CA GLN A 53 10.23 6.98 5.78
C GLN A 53 10.89 5.86 6.60
N ARG A 54 11.41 4.82 5.95
CA ARG A 54 12.19 3.76 6.61
C ARG A 54 13.43 4.32 7.30
N THR A 55 14.19 5.17 6.61
CA THR A 55 15.40 5.78 7.17
C THR A 55 15.11 6.61 8.42
N VAL A 56 14.03 7.42 8.39
CA VAL A 56 13.62 8.22 9.56
C VAL A 56 13.19 7.33 10.73
N LEU A 57 12.40 6.29 10.46
CA LEU A 57 11.91 5.38 11.50
C LEU A 57 13.02 4.51 12.09
N ASP A 58 14.06 4.18 11.31
CA ASP A 58 15.28 3.54 11.79
C ASP A 58 16.05 4.45 12.74
N GLY A 59 16.24 5.72 12.36
CA GLY A 59 16.90 6.71 13.21
C GLY A 59 16.18 6.95 14.54
N LEU A 60 14.86 6.75 14.57
CA LEU A 60 14.02 6.85 15.77
C LEU A 60 13.91 5.53 16.55
N GLY A 61 14.46 4.42 16.05
CA GLY A 61 14.40 3.11 16.70
C GLY A 61 13.00 2.47 16.75
N VAL A 62 12.07 2.92 15.90
CA VAL A 62 10.66 2.45 15.87
C VAL A 62 10.31 1.68 14.60
N ARG A 63 11.30 1.28 13.81
CA ARG A 63 11.12 0.54 12.56
C ARG A 63 10.23 -0.69 12.71
N ASP A 64 10.34 -1.40 13.83
CA ASP A 64 9.59 -2.62 14.09
C ASP A 64 8.07 -2.40 14.11
N GLN A 65 7.61 -1.16 14.30
CA GLN A 65 6.19 -0.80 14.22
C GLN A 65 5.62 -0.83 12.79
N LEU A 66 6.47 -0.81 11.76
CA LEU A 66 6.03 -0.92 10.37
C LEU A 66 5.60 -2.34 10.00
N THR A 67 5.97 -3.33 10.82
CA THR A 67 5.55 -4.71 10.62
C THR A 67 4.41 -5.01 11.57
N MET A 68 3.17 -5.03 11.05
CA MET A 68 2.10 -5.76 11.74
C MET A 68 2.41 -7.25 11.62
N ALA A 69 3.20 -7.79 12.54
CA ALA A 69 3.17 -9.22 12.79
C ALA A 69 1.71 -9.60 13.08
N PRO A 70 1.20 -10.73 12.56
CA PRO A 70 -0.12 -11.20 12.95
C PRO A 70 -0.12 -11.35 14.46
N ARG A 71 -0.84 -10.47 15.16
CA ARG A 71 -1.20 -10.74 16.55
C ARG A 71 -2.13 -11.94 16.47
N LEU A 72 -1.57 -13.12 16.69
CA LEU A 72 -2.33 -14.34 16.88
C LEU A 72 -3.49 -13.97 17.80
N ALA A 73 -4.71 -14.30 17.36
CA ALA A 73 -5.90 -14.16 18.17
C ALA A 73 -5.71 -14.98 19.44
N THR A 74 -5.15 -14.38 20.49
CA THR A 74 -5.33 -14.83 21.85
C THR A 74 -6.76 -14.47 22.24
N THR A 75 -7.71 -15.24 21.72
CA THR A 75 -8.97 -15.50 22.40
C THR A 75 -8.85 -16.91 22.94
N THR A 76 -8.07 -17.02 24.01
CA THR A 76 -8.39 -17.98 25.06
C THR A 76 -9.67 -17.46 25.69
N GLU A 77 -10.81 -18.03 25.34
CA GLU A 77 -11.96 -18.02 26.23
C GLU A 77 -12.43 -19.47 26.41
N VAL A 78 -12.73 -19.74 27.67
CA VAL A 78 -12.93 -21.01 28.36
C VAL A 78 -14.27 -21.63 28.00
#